data_AF-A0A3N4KHZ0-F1
#
_entry.id   AF-A0A3N4KHZ0-F1
#
_cell.length_a   1.000
_cell.length_b   1.000
_cell.length_c   1.000
_cell.angle_alpha   90.00
_cell.angle_beta   90.00
_cell.angle_gamma   90.00
#
_symmetry.space_group_name_H-M   'P 1'
#
loop_
_entity.id
_entity.type
_entity.pdbx_description
1 polymer ?
#
loop_
_entity_poly.entity_id
_entity_poly.type
_entity_poly.pdbx_seq_one_letter_code
_entity_poly.pdbx_strand_id
1 'polypeptide(L)'
;MQIQRWNIILITDNYPSYLHPNSPLENYEKPILPILTNITLLYLPPNTASKLQPLDQGIIASFKAVYQRQYADYIVHYFNEYS
;
A
#
# COMPACT_ATOMS: atom_id res chain seq x y z
N MET A 1 -25.11 24.73 -1.08
CA MET A 1 -23.67 24.39 -1.03
C MET A 1 -23.49 23.06 -1.75
N GLN A 2 -23.12 23.08 -3.02
CA GLN A 2 -23.01 21.88 -3.85
C GLN A 2 -21.62 21.29 -3.65
N ILE A 3 -21.52 20.28 -2.79
CA ILE A 3 -20.26 19.55 -2.59
C ILE A 3 -20.01 18.80 -3.90
N GLN A 4 -18.92 19.15 -4.59
CA GLN A 4 -18.53 18.50 -5.83
C GLN A 4 -18.32 17.00 -5.53
N ARG A 5 -19.21 16.14 -6.05
CA ARG A 5 -19.13 14.69 -5.91
C ARG A 5 -18.05 14.14 -6.85
N TRP A 6 -16.80 14.17 -6.42
CA TRP A 6 -15.72 13.55 -7.17
C TRP A 6 -15.85 12.03 -7.02
N ASN A 7 -15.82 11.31 -8.14
CA ASN A 7 -15.72 9.86 -8.12
C ASN A 7 -14.25 9.50 -7.93
N ILE A 8 -13.93 8.90 -6.79
CA ILE A 8 -12.57 8.54 -6.40
C ILE A 8 -12.35 7.07 -6.74
N ILE A 9 -11.24 6.76 -7.40
CA ILE A 9 -10.81 5.38 -7.58
C ILE A 9 -9.79 5.07 -6.50
N LEU A 10 -10.11 4.10 -5.64
CA LEU A 10 -9.19 3.57 -4.64
C LEU A 10 -8.58 2.28 -5.18
N ILE A 11 -7.27 2.29 -5.42
CA ILE A 11 -6.52 1.12 -5.86
C ILE A 11 -5.87 0.47 -4.64
N THR A 12 -6.13 -0.81 -4.41
CA THR A 12 -5.52 -1.57 -3.31
C THR A 12 -4.84 -2.83 -3.85
N ASP A 13 -3.85 -3.32 -3.12
CA ASP A 13 -3.28 -4.64 -3.37
C ASP A 13 -4.27 -5.73 -2.93
N ASN A 14 -4.05 -6.94 -3.45
CA ASN A 14 -4.83 -8.11 -3.09
C ASN A 14 -4.23 -8.80 -1.85
N TYR A 15 -4.05 -8.04 -0.76
CA TYR A 15 -3.64 -8.61 0.51
C TYR A 15 -4.84 -9.35 1.14
N PRO A 16 -4.71 -10.63 1.53
CA PRO A 16 -5.83 -11.49 1.90
C PRO A 16 -6.61 -11.06 3.16
N SER A 17 -6.12 -10.07 3.92
CA SER A 17 -6.88 -9.50 5.03
C SER A 17 -7.85 -8.40 4.60
N TYR A 18 -7.76 -7.90 3.36
CA TYR A 18 -8.85 -7.10 2.80
C TYR A 18 -10.05 -8.03 2.60
N LEU A 19 -11.14 -7.73 3.30
CA LEU A 19 -12.40 -8.46 3.20
C LEU A 19 -12.85 -8.49 1.75
N HIS A 20 -12.57 -9.58 1.04
CA HIS A 20 -13.14 -9.80 -0.27
C HIS A 20 -14.65 -9.96 -0.06
N PRO A 21 -15.51 -9.22 -0.78
CA PRO A 21 -16.97 -9.30 -0.59
C PRO A 21 -17.51 -10.73 -0.70
N ASN A 22 -16.76 -11.61 -1.39
CA ASN A 22 -17.11 -12.98 -1.73
C ASN A 22 -16.33 -14.05 -0.93
N SER A 23 -15.51 -13.67 0.05
CA SER A 23 -14.75 -14.62 0.88
C SER A 23 -14.79 -14.21 2.35
N PRO A 24 -15.92 -14.38 3.05
CA PRO A 24 -15.97 -14.17 4.49
C PRO A 24 -15.13 -15.25 5.18
N LEU A 25 -14.22 -14.84 6.07
CA LEU A 25 -13.59 -15.74 7.02
C LEU A 25 -14.71 -16.48 7.78
N GLU A 26 -14.62 -17.81 7.96
CA GLU A 26 -15.71 -18.65 8.50
C GLU A 26 -16.28 -18.19 9.85
N ASN A 27 -15.60 -17.29 10.58
CA ASN A 27 -16.01 -16.77 11.89
C ASN A 27 -16.00 -15.23 11.99
N TYR A 28 -15.99 -14.50 10.86
CA TYR A 28 -16.04 -13.04 10.87
C TYR A 28 -17.49 -12.57 10.80
N GLU A 29 -18.04 -12.09 11.92
CA GLU A 29 -19.26 -11.28 11.89
C GLU A 29 -18.97 -9.98 11.13
N LYS A 30 -19.34 -9.95 9.86
CA LYS A 30 -19.07 -8.84 8.95
C LYS A 30 -19.77 -7.58 9.46
N PRO A 31 -19.04 -6.50 9.85
CA PRO A 31 -19.65 -5.21 10.06
C PRO A 31 -20.35 -4.81 8.76
N ILE A 32 -21.55 -4.25 8.86
CA ILE A 32 -22.24 -3.68 7.69
C ILE A 32 -21.31 -2.60 7.13
N LEU A 33 -20.64 -2.90 6.01
CA LEU A 33 -19.75 -1.96 5.38
C LEU A 33 -20.60 -0.79 4.88
N PRO A 34 -20.16 0.46 5.12
CA PRO A 34 -20.86 1.62 4.58
C PRO A 34 -20.90 1.51 3.05
N ILE A 35 -22.07 1.74 2.46
CA ILE A 35 -22.22 1.78 1.01
C ILE A 35 -21.46 3.01 0.51
N LEU A 36 -20.33 2.76 -0.14
CA LEU A 36 -19.53 3.82 -0.77
C LEU A 36 -20.23 4.27 -2.05
N THR A 37 -20.72 5.51 -2.09
CA THR A 37 -21.48 6.05 -3.24
C THR A 37 -20.63 6.82 -4.24
N ASN A 38 -19.40 7.19 -3.86
CA ASN A 38 -18.48 7.99 -4.67
C ASN A 38 -17.06 7.41 -4.74
N ILE A 39 -16.86 6.18 -4.23
CA ILE A 39 -15.56 5.50 -4.27
C ILE A 39 -15.72 4.19 -5.04
N THR A 40 -14.92 4.01 -6.08
CA THR A 40 -14.76 2.73 -6.78
C THR A 40 -13.51 2.06 -6.28
N LEU A 41 -13.65 0.86 -5.72
CA LEU A 41 -12.53 0.06 -5.23
C LEU A 41 -12.03 -0.86 -6.35
N LEU A 42 -10.73 -0.78 -6.67
CA LEU A 42 -10.05 -1.64 -7.64
C LEU A 42 -8.98 -2.46 -6.92
N TYR A 43 -9.11 -3.77 -7.01
CA TYR A 43 -8.10 -4.70 -6.52
C TYR A 43 -7.12 -5.02 -7.63
N LEU A 44 -5.84 -4.91 -7.33
CA LEU A 44 -4.79 -5.36 -8.23
C LEU A 44 -4.76 -6.90 -8.30
N PRO A 45 -4.30 -7.50 -9.42
CA PRO A 45 -4.12 -8.93 -9.48
C PRO A 45 -3.15 -9.44 -8.39
N PRO A 46 -3.30 -10.68 -7.92
CA PRO A 46 -2.38 -11.26 -6.94
C PRO A 46 -0.93 -11.18 -7.42
N ASN A 47 0.00 -10.94 -6.51
CA ASN A 47 1.45 -10.83 -6.77
C ASN A 47 1.87 -9.72 -7.75
N THR A 48 0.98 -8.76 -8.06
CA THR A 48 1.33 -7.63 -8.94
C THR A 48 1.59 -6.33 -8.20
N ALA A 49 1.42 -6.30 -6.87
CA ALA A 49 1.57 -5.10 -6.05
C ALA A 49 2.89 -4.36 -6.33
N SER A 50 4.02 -5.05 -6.22
CA SER A 50 5.34 -4.48 -6.47
C SER A 50 5.54 -3.88 -7.88
N LYS A 51 4.73 -4.30 -8.85
CA LYS A 51 4.85 -3.91 -10.26
C LYS A 51 3.77 -2.95 -10.73
N LEU A 52 2.62 -2.91 -10.06
CA LEU A 52 1.47 -2.11 -10.46
C LEU A 52 1.06 -1.08 -9.40
N GLN A 53 1.47 -1.22 -8.13
CA GLN A 53 1.20 -0.22 -7.10
C GLN A 53 2.11 1.00 -7.33
N PRO A 54 1.53 2.19 -7.55
CA PRO A 54 2.32 3.41 -7.64
C PRO A 54 3.06 3.73 -6.34
N LEU A 55 2.53 3.31 -5.19
CA LEU A 55 3.16 3.47 -3.88
C LEU A 55 4.49 2.72 -3.80
N ASP A 56 4.51 1.45 -4.23
CA ASP A 56 5.70 0.61 -4.24
C ASP A 56 6.77 1.17 -5.19
N GLN A 57 6.37 1.50 -6.42
CA GLN A 57 7.30 1.95 -7.47
C GLN A 57 7.80 3.38 -7.29
N GLY A 58 6.98 4.25 -6.73
CA GLY A 58 7.34 5.64 -6.52
C GLY A 58 7.96 5.85 -5.15
N ILE A 59 7.08 5.95 -4.15
CA ILE A 59 7.44 6.45 -2.82
C ILE A 59 8.34 5.46 -2.09
N ILE A 60 7.97 4.18 -2.03
CA ILE A 60 8.74 3.17 -1.29
C ILE A 60 10.10 2.93 -1.95
N ALA A 61 10.17 2.83 -3.28
CA ALA A 61 11.43 2.68 -3.99
C ALA A 61 12.38 3.85 -3.71
N SER A 62 11.88 5.08 -3.77
CA SER A 62 12.66 6.29 -3.48
C SER A 62 13.16 6.30 -2.04
N PHE A 63 12.28 5.96 -1.09
CA PHE A 63 12.64 5.87 0.32
C PHE A 63 13.74 4.82 0.57
N LYS A 64 13.62 3.63 -0.02
CA LYS A 64 14.62 2.56 0.09
C LYS A 64 15.98 3.00 -0.45
N ALA A 65 16.01 3.71 -1.59
CA ALA A 65 17.27 4.19 -2.17
C ALA A 65 17.99 5.18 -1.24
N VAL A 66 17.24 6.12 -0.65
CA VAL A 66 17.80 7.09 0.31
C VAL A 66 18.31 6.38 1.57
N TYR A 67 17.51 5.47 2.13
CA TYR A 67 17.90 4.71 3.31
C TYR A 67 19.16 3.87 3.07
N GLN A 68 19.24 3.17 1.93
CA GLN A 68 20.40 2.35 1.57
C GLN A 68 21.69 3.18 1.47
N ARG A 69 21.61 4.39 0.90
CA ARG A 69 22.75 5.30 0.84
C ARG A 69 23.19 5.71 2.25
N GLN A 70 22.27 6.17 3.09
CA GLN A 70 22.59 6.56 4.46
C GLN A 70 23.19 5.41 5.27
N TYR A 71 22.66 4.20 5.08
CA TYR A 71 23.18 3.01 5.73
C TYR A 71 24.59 2.68 5.25
N ALA A 72 24.87 2.78 3.95
CA ALA A 72 26.21 2.57 3.41
C ALA A 72 27.22 3.58 4.00
N ASP A 73 26.85 4.87 4.03
CA ASP A 73 27.68 5.93 4.62
C ASP A 73 27.95 5.66 6.11
N TYR A 74 26.92 5.23 6.85
CA TYR A 74 27.05 4.84 8.26
C TYR A 74 28.03 3.67 8.45
N ILE A 75 27.93 2.62 7.63
CA ILE A 75 28.80 1.45 7.73
C ILE A 75 30.25 1.80 7.42
N VAL A 76 30.50 2.63 6.40
CA VAL A 76 31.87 3.08 6.07
C VAL A 76 32.45 3.91 7.23
N HIS A 77 31.68 4.84 7.78
CA HIS A 77 32.10 5.63 8.93
C HIS A 77 32.41 4.74 10.14
N TYR A 78 31.50 3.82 10.47
CA TYR A 78 31.69 2.88 11.58
C TYR A 78 32.95 2.02 11.41
N PHE A 79 33.21 1.54 10.19
CA PHE A 79 34.41 0.76 9.91
C PHE A 79 35.69 1.60 10.11
N ASN A 80 35.72 2.82 9.58
CA ASN A 80 36.89 3.70 9.68
C ASN A 80 37.21 4.15 11.12
N GLU A 81 36.20 4.31 11.97
CA GLU A 81 36.38 4.77 13.36
C GLU A 81 36.71 3.63 14.34
N TYR A 82 36.34 2.39 14.02
CA TYR A 82 36.39 1.27 14.99
C TYR A 82 37.08 -0.01 14.47
N SER A 83 37.70 0.00 13.29
CA SER A 83 38.60 -1.07 12.79
C SER A 83 40.06 -0.61 12.78
#